data_AF-A0A9P7VQ20-F1
#
_entry.id   AF-A0A9P7VQ20-F1
#
_cell.length_a   1.000
_cell.length_b   1.000
_cell.length_c   1.000
_cell.angle_alpha   90.00
_cell.angle_beta   90.00
_cell.angle_gamma   90.00
#
_symmetry.space_group_name_H-M   'P 1'
#
loop_
_entity.id
_entity.type
_entity.pdbx_description
1 polymer ?
#
loop_
_entity_poly.entity_id
_entity_poly.type
_entity_poly.pdbx_seq_one_letter_code
_entity_poly.pdbx_strand_id
1 'polypeptide(L)'
;MRRWGAEGMFGLYGGALSQESQRNLDKGQEWMKKKKPEKAIPFLLKAMEDPQNLDACVTLALAMPNEMAIEFLKRGERQGRDRLKRTLGEDCFEDNAQYGAPDFWGILETRPYMRLLGTMTRMYIHLENWTKAIEVSFEVLRICRSDNMGQRYWVGSLLLQAGRPADALYFTQQWINSTDGTPPGSGIDFKEPSSTPLTKKIKWAQDEMVYPAALAAFTLWGDCELARQYLHAAVEANPQVLIKVLANSKRPSDLKATPSRSMNGRETAHDHLWLTQDLWAKPEVVKWVDSDTVVKQYVLRACSEPGCGKREETVKEWQQCSGCKKSYYCSEICQRDHWKAHREACKREQEYSGLSKLY
;
A
#
# COMPACT_ATOMS: atom_id res chain seq x y z
N MET A 1 2.77 4.54 18.47
CA MET A 1 2.64 3.18 17.90
C MET A 1 3.19 2.21 18.96
N ARG A 2 2.60 1.02 19.21
CA ARG A 2 3.24 0.05 20.14
C ARG A 2 4.52 -0.42 19.43
N ARG A 3 5.69 -0.17 20.01
CA ARG A 3 6.98 -0.44 19.35
C ARG A 3 7.36 -1.89 19.61
N TRP A 4 7.76 -2.61 18.57
CA TRP A 4 8.08 -4.04 18.60
C TRP A 4 9.53 -4.27 18.19
N GLY A 5 10.10 -5.40 18.59
CA GLY A 5 11.48 -5.78 18.26
C GLY A 5 12.52 -4.88 18.95
N ALA A 6 13.65 -4.66 18.28
CA ALA A 6 14.81 -4.00 18.86
C ALA A 6 14.54 -2.56 19.36
N GLU A 7 13.69 -1.76 18.71
CA GLU A 7 13.31 -0.42 19.21
C GLU A 7 12.41 -0.48 20.46
N GLY A 8 11.73 -1.61 20.70
CA GLY A 8 10.98 -1.85 21.95
C GLY A 8 11.90 -2.24 23.11
N MET A 9 13.04 -2.87 22.83
CA MET A 9 14.03 -3.30 23.83
C MET A 9 15.07 -2.22 24.15
N PHE A 10 15.56 -1.52 23.13
CA PHE A 10 16.68 -0.57 23.23
C PHE A 10 16.25 0.89 23.10
N GLY A 11 14.96 1.17 22.89
CA GLY A 11 14.45 2.53 22.67
C GLY A 11 14.67 3.04 21.23
N LEU A 12 14.13 4.22 20.93
CA LEU A 12 14.36 4.88 19.63
C LEU A 12 15.81 5.31 19.51
N TYR A 13 16.39 5.11 18.32
CA TYR A 13 17.80 5.44 18.07
C TYR A 13 18.74 4.78 19.11
N GLY A 14 18.45 3.54 19.52
CA GLY A 14 19.26 2.84 20.54
C GLY A 14 19.30 3.54 21.92
N GLY A 15 18.35 4.44 22.20
CA GLY A 15 18.27 5.14 23.49
C GLY A 15 18.95 6.51 23.53
N ALA A 16 19.43 7.04 22.41
CA ALA A 16 20.16 8.33 22.39
C ALA A 16 19.28 9.59 22.47
N LEU A 17 17.95 9.46 22.47
CA LEU A 17 17.04 10.60 22.61
C LEU A 17 16.93 11.06 24.07
N SER A 18 16.83 12.37 24.28
CA SER A 18 16.53 12.89 25.62
C SER A 18 15.17 12.38 26.12
N GLN A 19 15.07 12.10 27.43
CA GLN A 19 13.81 11.64 28.03
C GLN A 19 12.66 12.63 27.82
N GLU A 20 12.97 13.93 27.85
CA GLU A 20 11.98 14.98 27.60
C GLU A 20 11.47 14.92 26.15
N SER A 21 12.37 14.78 25.17
CA SER A 21 11.98 14.64 23.77
C SER A 21 11.12 13.39 23.53
N GLN A 22 11.51 12.27 24.11
CA GLN A 22 10.75 11.02 24.00
C GLN A 22 9.33 11.14 24.60
N ARG A 23 9.21 11.71 25.81
CA ARG A 23 7.90 11.92 26.47
C ARG A 23 6.99 12.82 25.64
N ASN A 24 7.54 13.88 25.06
CA ASN A 24 6.77 14.81 24.23
C ASN A 24 6.35 14.16 22.90
N LEU A 25 7.23 13.37 22.27
CA LEU A 25 6.87 12.57 21.10
C LEU A 25 5.71 11.62 21.39
N ASP A 26 5.77 10.88 22.50
CA ASP A 26 4.73 9.91 22.85
C ASP A 26 3.37 10.58 23.10
N LYS A 27 3.36 11.74 23.79
CA LYS A 27 2.15 12.57 23.96
C LYS A 27 1.60 13.08 22.62
N GLY A 28 2.48 13.58 21.73
CA GLY A 28 2.09 14.02 20.39
C GLY A 28 1.45 12.89 19.59
N GLN A 29 2.06 11.70 19.60
CA GLN A 29 1.52 10.50 18.94
C GLN A 29 0.17 10.05 19.53
N GLU A 30 -0.05 10.23 20.83
CA GLU A 30 -1.34 9.93 21.46
C GLU A 30 -2.45 10.86 20.92
N TRP A 31 -2.18 12.15 20.78
CA TRP A 31 -3.12 13.10 20.18
C TRP A 31 -3.39 12.79 18.70
N MET A 32 -2.37 12.38 17.95
CA MET A 32 -2.54 11.93 16.55
C MET A 32 -3.47 10.71 16.46
N LYS A 33 -3.32 9.71 17.34
CA LYS A 33 -4.23 8.56 17.40
C LYS A 33 -5.67 8.97 17.70
N LYS A 34 -5.85 10.00 18.54
CA LYS A 34 -7.17 10.58 18.86
C LYS A 34 -7.73 11.46 17.73
N LYS A 35 -7.05 11.54 16.58
CA LYS A 35 -7.39 12.38 15.42
C LYS A 35 -7.54 13.87 15.78
N LYS A 36 -6.65 14.36 16.65
CA LYS A 36 -6.57 15.76 17.09
C LYS A 36 -5.19 16.34 16.79
N PRO A 37 -4.81 16.50 15.51
CA PRO A 37 -3.48 16.94 15.12
C PRO A 37 -3.12 18.31 15.71
N GLU A 38 -4.08 19.22 15.83
CA GLU A 38 -3.89 20.55 16.42
C GLU A 38 -3.38 20.50 17.87
N LYS A 39 -3.80 19.48 18.63
CA LYS A 39 -3.36 19.28 20.02
C LYS A 39 -2.01 18.57 20.11
N ALA A 40 -1.58 17.89 19.05
CA ALA A 40 -0.28 17.24 18.98
C ALA A 40 0.86 18.24 18.78
N ILE A 41 0.62 19.30 18.00
CA ILE A 41 1.65 20.25 17.53
C ILE A 41 2.54 20.80 18.67
N PRO A 42 2.03 21.31 19.80
CA PRO A 42 2.90 21.88 20.84
C PRO A 42 3.87 20.85 21.44
N PHE A 43 3.41 19.60 21.63
CA PHE A 43 4.27 18.52 22.11
C PHE A 43 5.30 18.11 21.07
N LEU A 44 4.92 18.07 19.79
CA LEU A 44 5.84 17.71 18.72
C LEU A 44 6.93 18.76 18.51
N LEU A 45 6.58 20.05 18.57
CA LEU A 45 7.55 21.14 18.56
C LEU A 45 8.53 21.03 19.73
N LYS A 46 8.03 20.75 20.94
CA LYS A 46 8.88 20.55 22.12
C LYS A 46 9.79 19.32 21.97
N ALA A 47 9.30 18.23 21.38
CA ALA A 47 10.11 17.05 21.11
C ALA A 47 11.25 17.34 20.12
N MET A 48 11.01 18.22 19.15
CA MET A 48 11.98 18.60 18.12
C MET A 48 13.05 19.59 18.58
N GLU A 49 12.96 20.14 19.80
CA GLU A 49 14.09 20.85 20.42
C GLU A 49 15.31 19.93 20.57
N ASP A 50 15.09 18.62 20.68
CA ASP A 50 16.14 17.62 20.46
C ASP A 50 16.27 17.35 18.94
N PRO A 51 17.32 17.87 18.28
CA PRO A 51 17.48 17.76 16.83
C PRO A 51 17.67 16.30 16.38
N GLN A 52 17.87 15.38 17.32
CA GLN A 52 18.01 13.95 17.04
C GLN A 52 16.68 13.26 16.76
N ASN A 53 15.54 13.89 17.10
CA ASN A 53 14.23 13.27 17.04
C ASN A 53 13.55 13.43 15.66
N LEU A 54 14.04 12.69 14.66
CA LEU A 54 13.42 12.63 13.33
C LEU A 54 11.99 12.06 13.36
N ASP A 55 11.64 11.23 14.34
CA ASP A 55 10.28 10.72 14.48
C ASP A 55 9.29 11.80 14.91
N ALA A 56 9.72 12.80 15.68
CA ALA A 56 8.94 13.99 15.95
C ALA A 56 8.77 14.85 14.69
N CYS A 57 9.81 14.96 13.86
CA CYS A 57 9.72 15.62 12.55
C CYS A 57 8.66 14.95 11.65
N VAL A 58 8.71 13.61 11.54
CA VAL A 58 7.72 12.82 10.80
C VAL A 58 6.31 13.01 11.35
N THR A 59 6.14 12.91 12.67
CA THR A 59 4.82 13.01 13.30
C THR A 59 4.23 14.40 13.12
N LEU A 60 5.06 15.46 13.17
CA LEU A 60 4.63 16.83 12.95
C LEU A 60 4.24 17.07 11.49
N ALA A 61 5.01 16.55 10.54
CA ALA A 61 4.68 16.65 9.11
C ALA A 61 3.28 16.07 8.82
N LEU A 62 2.93 14.93 9.44
CA LEU A 62 1.60 14.32 9.31
C LEU A 62 0.46 15.12 9.97
N ALA A 63 0.77 16.11 10.81
CA ALA A 63 -0.21 16.99 11.45
C ALA A 63 -0.42 18.30 10.69
N MET A 64 0.30 18.53 9.58
CA MET A 64 0.32 19.77 8.82
C MET A 64 -0.24 19.57 7.40
N PRO A 65 -0.64 20.66 6.71
CA PRO A 65 -0.88 20.64 5.27
C PRO A 65 0.32 20.11 4.48
N ASN A 66 0.04 19.37 3.39
CA ASN A 66 1.03 18.59 2.64
C ASN A 66 2.19 19.43 2.09
N GLU A 67 1.91 20.66 1.62
CA GLU A 67 2.92 21.57 1.05
C GLU A 67 3.92 22.04 2.11
N MET A 68 3.44 22.31 3.33
CA MET A 68 4.33 22.66 4.45
C MET A 68 5.06 21.41 4.97
N ALA A 69 4.37 20.27 5.01
CA ALA A 69 4.94 19.00 5.45
C ALA A 69 6.16 18.62 4.61
N ILE A 70 6.12 18.77 3.28
CA ILE A 70 7.25 18.37 2.45
C ILE A 70 8.49 19.26 2.63
N GLU A 71 8.31 20.59 2.73
CA GLU A 71 9.43 21.50 2.98
C GLU A 71 10.07 21.25 4.35
N PHE A 72 9.23 20.87 5.32
CA PHE A 72 9.70 20.48 6.63
C PHE A 72 10.49 19.17 6.60
N LEU A 73 9.98 18.14 5.93
CA LEU A 73 10.66 16.85 5.79
C LEU A 73 11.99 16.96 5.05
N LYS A 74 12.09 17.81 4.00
CA LYS A 74 13.37 18.08 3.32
C LYS A 74 14.45 18.62 4.26
N ARG A 75 14.07 19.43 5.26
CA ARG A 75 15.01 19.92 6.28
C ARG A 75 15.44 18.78 7.21
N GLY A 76 14.49 17.96 7.66
CA GLY A 76 14.76 16.78 8.47
C GLY A 76 15.63 15.74 7.76
N GLU A 77 15.43 15.55 6.46
CA GLU A 77 16.24 14.67 5.61
C GLU A 77 17.70 15.12 5.57
N ARG A 78 17.97 16.41 5.29
CA ARG A 78 19.35 16.94 5.30
C ARG A 78 20.03 16.76 6.65
N GLN A 79 19.34 17.13 7.74
CA GLN A 79 19.88 16.98 9.10
C GLN A 79 20.12 15.51 9.46
N GLY A 80 19.19 14.62 9.10
CA GLY A 80 19.32 13.19 9.31
C GLY A 80 20.50 12.61 8.54
N ARG A 81 20.70 13.00 7.28
CA ARG A 81 21.82 12.56 6.44
C ARG A 81 23.17 13.00 7.03
N ASP A 82 23.31 14.29 7.34
CA ASP A 82 24.55 14.83 7.94
C ASP A 82 24.88 14.13 9.26
N ARG A 83 23.87 13.81 10.06
CA ARG A 83 24.05 13.14 11.34
C ARG A 83 24.45 11.68 11.18
N LEU A 84 23.81 10.95 10.27
CA LEU A 84 24.17 9.55 10.00
C LEU A 84 25.61 9.46 9.51
N LYS A 85 26.05 10.38 8.65
CA LYS A 85 27.45 10.48 8.23
C LYS A 85 28.42 10.68 9.39
N ARG A 86 28.11 11.57 10.33
CA ARG A 86 28.93 11.78 11.54
C ARG A 86 28.95 10.57 12.48
N THR A 87 27.86 9.81 12.53
CA THR A 87 27.66 8.71 13.50
C THR A 87 28.20 7.38 12.97
N LEU A 88 27.98 7.10 11.69
CA LEU A 88 28.25 5.80 11.07
C LEU A 88 29.46 5.83 10.12
N GLY A 89 29.94 7.02 9.74
CA GLY A 89 30.99 7.22 8.74
C GLY A 89 30.47 7.97 7.51
N GLU A 90 31.35 8.73 6.86
CA GLU A 90 31.00 9.56 5.69
C GLU A 90 30.49 8.71 4.51
N ASP A 91 30.96 7.47 4.43
CA ASP A 91 30.64 6.46 3.44
C ASP A 91 29.34 5.68 3.74
N CYS A 92 28.64 5.93 4.86
CA CYS A 92 27.52 5.09 5.29
C CYS A 92 26.33 5.04 4.30
N PHE A 93 26.26 5.94 3.32
CA PHE A 93 25.24 5.94 2.26
C PHE A 93 25.70 5.28 0.95
N GLU A 94 26.97 4.91 0.84
CA GLU A 94 27.53 4.27 -0.35
C GLU A 94 27.10 2.79 -0.41
N ASP A 95 26.91 2.24 -1.62
CA ASP A 95 26.37 0.88 -1.81
C ASP A 95 27.29 -0.23 -1.28
N ASN A 96 28.58 0.09 -1.05
CA ASN A 96 29.62 -0.80 -0.54
C ASN A 96 30.06 -0.45 0.89
N ALA A 97 29.29 0.36 1.61
CA ALA A 97 29.62 0.74 2.99
C ALA A 97 29.78 -0.50 3.88
N GLN A 98 30.80 -0.50 4.73
CA GLN A 98 30.98 -1.60 5.71
C GLN A 98 29.86 -1.59 6.77
N TYR A 99 29.36 -0.40 7.12
CA TYR A 99 28.31 -0.19 8.10
C TYR A 99 27.37 0.92 7.65
N GLY A 100 26.28 0.55 6.95
CA GLY A 100 25.41 1.51 6.29
C GLY A 100 24.53 0.84 5.24
N ALA A 101 24.37 1.50 4.10
CA ALA A 101 23.64 0.93 2.97
C ALA A 101 24.36 -0.34 2.48
N PRO A 102 23.63 -1.38 2.03
CA PRO A 102 22.18 -1.45 1.84
C PRO A 102 21.40 -2.01 3.05
N ASP A 103 22.01 -2.04 4.24
CA ASP A 103 21.53 -2.76 5.43
C ASP A 103 20.96 -1.83 6.51
N PHE A 104 20.44 -0.65 6.13
CA PHE A 104 19.92 0.32 7.10
C PHE A 104 18.91 -0.29 8.07
N TRP A 105 18.04 -1.21 7.64
CA TRP A 105 17.09 -1.84 8.56
C TRP A 105 17.73 -2.54 9.76
N GLY A 106 18.91 -3.13 9.58
CA GLY A 106 19.67 -3.76 10.66
C GLY A 106 20.25 -2.76 11.67
N ILE A 107 20.39 -1.49 11.29
CA ILE A 107 21.04 -0.43 12.06
C ILE A 107 19.98 0.48 12.69
N LEU A 108 19.84 0.43 14.02
CA LEU A 108 18.76 1.13 14.75
C LEU A 108 18.75 2.64 14.53
N GLU A 109 19.94 3.24 14.42
CA GLU A 109 20.19 4.67 14.24
C GLU A 109 19.62 5.18 12.92
N THR A 110 19.58 4.35 11.88
CA THR A 110 19.08 4.75 10.55
C THR A 110 17.56 4.66 10.41
N ARG A 111 16.87 3.95 11.33
CA ARG A 111 15.42 3.70 11.21
C ARG A 111 14.56 4.97 11.23
N PRO A 112 14.82 5.98 12.09
CA PRO A 112 14.10 7.24 12.01
C PRO A 112 14.27 7.96 10.67
N TYR A 113 15.47 7.88 10.06
CA TYR A 113 15.72 8.46 8.74
C TYR A 113 14.94 7.73 7.63
N MET A 114 14.92 6.40 7.65
CA MET A 114 14.11 5.61 6.73
C MET A 114 12.60 5.92 6.85
N ARG A 115 12.07 6.02 8.09
CA ARG A 115 10.67 6.42 8.31
C ARG A 115 10.37 7.82 7.78
N LEU A 116 11.34 8.73 7.86
CA LEU A 116 11.24 10.05 7.26
C LEU A 116 11.11 9.97 5.73
N LEU A 117 11.94 9.18 5.06
CA LEU A 117 11.84 8.97 3.61
C LEU A 117 10.52 8.33 3.18
N GLY A 118 10.03 7.33 3.94
CA GLY A 118 8.71 6.75 3.70
C GLY A 118 7.58 7.79 3.82
N THR A 119 7.71 8.74 4.75
CA THR A 119 6.76 9.85 4.90
C THR A 119 6.87 10.84 3.75
N MET A 120 8.09 11.17 3.31
CA MET A 120 8.31 12.01 2.12
C MET A 120 7.67 11.41 0.87
N THR A 121 7.79 10.10 0.67
CA THR A 121 7.13 9.42 -0.45
C THR A 121 5.62 9.66 -0.43
N ARG A 122 4.97 9.46 0.72
CA ARG A 122 3.53 9.70 0.87
C ARG A 122 3.15 11.14 0.59
N MET A 123 3.92 12.11 1.08
CA MET A 123 3.67 13.52 0.83
C MET A 123 3.79 13.86 -0.66
N TYR A 124 4.81 13.33 -1.35
CA TYR A 124 4.95 13.53 -2.79
C TYR A 124 3.81 12.89 -3.59
N ILE A 125 3.26 11.76 -3.14
CA ILE A 125 2.05 11.16 -3.74
C ILE A 125 0.84 12.09 -3.58
N HIS A 126 0.61 12.64 -2.39
CA HIS A 126 -0.51 13.58 -2.18
C HIS A 126 -0.37 14.88 -2.98
N LEU A 127 0.86 15.30 -3.25
CA LEU A 127 1.18 16.45 -4.10
C LEU A 127 1.24 16.08 -5.60
N GLU A 128 0.90 14.83 -5.96
CA GLU A 128 0.96 14.28 -7.32
C GLU A 128 2.33 14.47 -8.01
N ASN A 129 3.40 14.58 -7.21
CA ASN A 129 4.77 14.68 -7.69
C ASN A 129 5.36 13.27 -7.84
N TRP A 130 4.93 12.59 -8.90
CA TRP A 130 5.29 11.19 -9.16
C TRP A 130 6.79 10.97 -9.26
N THR A 131 7.51 11.86 -9.94
CA THR A 131 8.97 11.78 -10.09
C THR A 131 9.67 11.77 -8.73
N LYS A 132 9.32 12.70 -7.83
CA LYS A 132 9.93 12.73 -6.50
C LYS A 132 9.49 11.57 -5.60
N ALA A 133 8.23 11.11 -5.71
CA ALA A 133 7.79 9.91 -5.00
C ALA A 133 8.60 8.67 -5.44
N ILE A 134 8.90 8.54 -6.74
CA ILE A 134 9.71 7.45 -7.30
C ILE A 134 11.17 7.56 -6.84
N GLU A 135 11.80 8.73 -6.95
CA GLU A 135 13.19 8.94 -6.52
C GLU A 135 13.41 8.55 -5.05
N VAL A 136 12.52 8.99 -4.16
CA VAL A 136 12.59 8.64 -2.73
C VAL A 136 12.32 7.16 -2.51
N SER A 137 11.38 6.57 -3.26
CA SER A 137 11.10 5.12 -3.18
C SER A 137 12.31 4.28 -3.58
N PHE A 138 13.03 4.69 -4.62
CA PHE A 138 14.25 4.02 -5.08
C PHE A 138 15.37 4.14 -4.05
N GLU A 139 15.55 5.32 -3.46
CA GLU A 139 16.55 5.50 -2.39
C GLU A 139 16.25 4.58 -1.19
N VAL A 140 14.98 4.48 -0.77
CA VAL A 140 14.58 3.56 0.30
C VAL A 140 14.88 2.09 -0.07
N LEU A 141 14.59 1.68 -1.31
CA LEU A 141 14.89 0.31 -1.79
C LEU A 141 16.40 0.05 -1.97
N ARG A 142 17.20 1.09 -2.21
CA ARG A 142 18.66 1.01 -2.31
C ARG A 142 19.30 0.83 -0.93
N ILE A 143 18.92 1.67 0.04
CA ILE A 143 19.50 1.66 1.40
C ILE A 143 18.92 0.58 2.30
N CYS A 144 17.78 -0.02 1.94
CA CYS A 144 17.10 -1.10 2.67
C CYS A 144 16.69 -2.21 1.69
N ARG A 145 17.68 -3.03 1.29
CA ARG A 145 17.47 -4.08 0.27
C ARG A 145 16.43 -5.11 0.68
N SER A 146 16.31 -5.43 1.97
CA SER A 146 15.30 -6.35 2.48
C SER A 146 13.86 -5.79 2.46
N ASP A 147 13.67 -4.55 2.01
CA ASP A 147 12.39 -3.85 1.87
C ASP A 147 11.45 -4.02 3.07
N ASN A 148 12.00 -3.85 4.27
CA ASN A 148 11.24 -3.99 5.52
C ASN A 148 10.16 -2.93 5.69
N MET A 149 10.25 -1.84 4.93
CA MET A 149 9.24 -0.78 4.90
C MET A 149 8.06 -1.08 3.96
N GLY A 150 8.17 -2.11 3.12
CA GLY A 150 7.16 -2.41 2.11
C GLY A 150 7.06 -1.32 1.04
N GLN A 151 8.19 -0.69 0.70
CA GLN A 151 8.25 0.36 -0.31
C GLN A 151 7.92 -0.19 -1.70
N ARG A 152 8.24 -1.46 -1.98
CA ARG A 152 7.96 -2.09 -3.27
C ARG A 152 6.50 -1.99 -3.70
N TYR A 153 5.57 -2.03 -2.75
CA TYR A 153 4.13 -2.08 -3.02
C TYR A 153 3.59 -0.84 -3.73
N TRP A 154 4.35 0.27 -3.69
CA TRP A 154 3.95 1.52 -4.34
C TRP A 154 4.59 1.69 -5.72
N VAL A 155 5.78 1.13 -5.93
CA VAL A 155 6.66 1.49 -7.05
C VAL A 155 6.04 1.20 -8.42
N GLY A 156 5.45 0.02 -8.62
CA GLY A 156 4.80 -0.31 -9.90
C GLY A 156 3.69 0.67 -10.26
N SER A 157 2.84 1.00 -9.29
CA SER A 157 1.76 1.98 -9.43
C SER A 157 2.27 3.41 -9.64
N LEU A 158 3.34 3.81 -8.95
CA LEU A 158 3.96 5.12 -9.14
C LEU A 158 4.58 5.27 -10.54
N LEU A 159 5.26 4.24 -11.02
CA LEU A 159 5.84 4.21 -12.37
C LEU A 159 4.75 4.35 -13.44
N LEU A 160 3.60 3.68 -13.26
CA LEU A 160 2.45 3.86 -14.13
C LEU A 160 1.91 5.29 -14.11
N GLN A 161 1.78 5.89 -12.92
CA GLN A 161 1.34 7.30 -12.79
C GLN A 161 2.31 8.29 -13.45
N ALA A 162 3.61 7.99 -13.40
CA ALA A 162 4.64 8.78 -14.08
C ALA A 162 4.72 8.52 -15.59
N GLY A 163 3.83 7.70 -16.17
CA GLY A 163 3.85 7.37 -17.59
C GLY A 163 5.03 6.48 -18.01
N ARG A 164 5.54 5.65 -17.09
CA ARG A 164 6.66 4.72 -17.31
C ARG A 164 6.20 3.25 -17.27
N PRO A 165 5.32 2.80 -18.19
CA PRO A 165 4.77 1.44 -18.14
C PRO A 165 5.81 0.35 -18.39
N ALA A 166 6.83 0.59 -19.21
CA ALA A 166 7.93 -0.37 -19.42
C ALA A 166 8.66 -0.68 -18.12
N ASP A 167 9.01 0.36 -17.36
CA ASP A 167 9.70 0.25 -16.08
C ASP A 167 8.80 -0.38 -15.02
N ALA A 168 7.50 -0.05 -15.01
CA ALA A 168 6.52 -0.67 -14.12
C ALA A 168 6.40 -2.18 -14.36
N LEU A 169 6.34 -2.59 -15.64
CA LEU A 169 6.28 -4.00 -16.00
C LEU A 169 7.58 -4.73 -15.64
N TYR A 170 8.74 -4.13 -15.94
CA TYR A 170 10.03 -4.72 -15.57
C TYR A 170 10.13 -4.91 -14.06
N PHE A 171 9.82 -3.87 -13.27
CA PHE A 171 9.86 -3.91 -11.81
C PHE A 171 8.98 -5.04 -11.27
N THR A 172 7.71 -5.07 -11.68
CA THR A 172 6.77 -6.10 -11.20
C THR A 172 7.18 -7.51 -11.63
N GLN A 173 7.74 -7.68 -12.83
CA GLN A 173 8.31 -8.95 -13.28
C GLN A 173 9.46 -9.43 -12.39
N GLN A 174 10.39 -8.54 -11.99
CA GLN A 174 11.48 -8.91 -11.09
C GLN A 174 10.95 -9.39 -9.73
N TRP A 175 9.97 -8.69 -9.16
CA TRP A 175 9.39 -9.05 -7.86
C TRP A 175 8.49 -10.29 -7.92
N ILE A 176 7.72 -10.48 -8.98
CA ILE A 176 6.86 -11.67 -9.18
C ILE A 176 7.71 -12.93 -9.37
N ASN A 177 8.83 -12.83 -10.08
CA ASN A 177 9.70 -13.97 -10.39
C ASN A 177 10.74 -14.26 -9.29
N SER A 178 10.87 -13.39 -8.29
CA SER A 178 11.79 -13.60 -7.18
C SER A 178 11.32 -14.76 -6.29
N THR A 179 12.14 -15.81 -6.18
CA THR A 179 11.82 -17.01 -5.40
C THR A 179 12.18 -16.90 -3.93
N ASP A 180 13.22 -16.12 -3.60
CA ASP A 180 13.90 -16.16 -2.30
C ASP A 180 13.98 -14.79 -1.59
N GLY A 181 13.10 -13.85 -1.94
CA GLY A 181 13.00 -12.55 -1.27
C GLY A 181 13.11 -11.37 -2.23
N THR A 182 13.98 -10.40 -1.93
CA THR A 182 14.19 -9.22 -2.78
C THR A 182 14.93 -9.60 -4.06
N PRO A 183 14.46 -9.19 -5.26
CA PRO A 183 15.20 -9.43 -6.50
C PRO A 183 16.56 -8.71 -6.51
N PRO A 184 17.52 -9.15 -7.35
CA PRO A 184 18.79 -8.45 -7.55
C PRO A 184 18.58 -6.96 -7.86
N GLY A 185 19.40 -6.11 -7.25
CA GLY A 185 19.29 -4.65 -7.41
C GLY A 185 17.94 -4.08 -6.97
N SER A 186 17.20 -4.75 -6.07
CA SER A 186 15.85 -4.35 -5.64
C SER A 186 14.82 -4.21 -6.78
N GLY A 187 15.14 -4.76 -7.97
CA GLY A 187 14.31 -4.66 -9.18
C GLY A 187 14.27 -3.28 -9.82
N ILE A 188 15.16 -2.34 -9.43
CA ILE A 188 15.16 -0.96 -9.94
C ILE A 188 16.20 -0.72 -11.06
N ASP A 189 16.99 -1.74 -11.42
CA ASP A 189 17.90 -1.71 -12.57
C ASP A 189 17.13 -1.97 -13.87
N PHE A 190 16.37 -0.97 -14.34
CA PHE A 190 15.44 -1.11 -15.45
C PHE A 190 16.08 -1.61 -16.74
N LYS A 191 15.42 -2.60 -17.35
CA LYS A 191 15.71 -3.12 -18.69
C LYS A 191 14.39 -3.28 -19.44
N GLU A 192 14.49 -3.67 -20.71
CA GLU A 192 13.30 -4.03 -21.49
C GLU A 192 12.52 -5.16 -20.79
N PRO A 193 11.22 -4.97 -20.49
CA PRO A 193 10.41 -6.00 -19.87
C PRO A 193 10.13 -7.15 -20.85
N SER A 194 9.94 -8.36 -20.31
CA SER A 194 9.56 -9.50 -21.14
C SER A 194 8.13 -9.35 -21.64
N SER A 195 7.93 -9.55 -22.94
CA SER A 195 6.62 -9.70 -23.59
C SER A 195 6.16 -11.16 -23.69
N THR A 196 6.97 -12.10 -23.20
CA THR A 196 6.68 -13.53 -23.30
C THR A 196 5.56 -13.93 -22.34
N PRO A 197 4.51 -14.64 -22.81
CA PRO A 197 3.49 -15.19 -21.93
C PRO A 197 4.06 -16.07 -20.81
N LEU A 198 3.40 -16.04 -19.65
CA LEU A 198 3.73 -16.85 -18.49
C LEU A 198 3.51 -18.33 -18.80
N THR A 199 4.52 -19.15 -18.56
CA THR A 199 4.45 -20.61 -18.73
C THR A 199 3.90 -21.33 -17.50
N LYS A 200 3.87 -20.65 -16.34
CA LYS A 200 3.39 -21.18 -15.06
C LYS A 200 2.54 -20.15 -14.35
N LYS A 201 1.56 -20.63 -13.58
CA LYS A 201 0.76 -19.78 -12.70
C LYS A 201 1.63 -19.16 -11.60
N ILE A 202 1.34 -17.90 -11.26
CA ILE A 202 1.98 -17.19 -10.16
C ILE A 202 1.51 -17.79 -8.83
N LYS A 203 2.40 -18.46 -8.09
CA LYS A 203 2.06 -19.21 -6.87
C LYS A 203 1.67 -18.32 -5.68
N TRP A 204 2.16 -17.09 -5.63
CA TRP A 204 1.96 -16.11 -4.55
C TRP A 204 1.66 -14.72 -5.09
N ALA A 205 0.59 -14.60 -5.88
CA ALA A 205 0.20 -13.32 -6.47
C ALA A 205 -0.15 -12.30 -5.38
N GLN A 206 0.66 -11.25 -5.27
CA GLN A 206 0.39 -10.06 -4.47
C GLN A 206 -0.26 -9.01 -5.36
N ASP A 207 -1.44 -8.55 -5.00
CA ASP A 207 -2.26 -7.67 -5.82
C ASP A 207 -1.53 -6.36 -6.18
N GLU A 208 -0.70 -5.83 -5.27
CA GLU A 208 0.14 -4.65 -5.50
C GLU A 208 1.24 -4.85 -6.55
N MET A 209 1.50 -6.10 -6.96
CA MET A 209 2.43 -6.43 -8.05
C MET A 209 1.69 -6.80 -9.34
N VAL A 210 0.69 -7.68 -9.25
CA VAL A 210 0.03 -8.21 -10.45
C VAL A 210 -0.95 -7.23 -11.09
N TYR A 211 -1.58 -6.32 -10.34
CA TYR A 211 -2.40 -5.27 -10.94
C TYR A 211 -1.57 -4.27 -11.75
N PRO A 212 -0.47 -3.70 -11.21
CA PRO A 212 0.41 -2.85 -12.02
C PRO A 212 1.02 -3.60 -13.21
N ALA A 213 1.40 -4.87 -13.05
CA ALA A 213 1.89 -5.69 -14.17
C ALA A 213 0.85 -5.80 -15.31
N ALA A 214 -0.41 -6.10 -14.97
CA ALA A 214 -1.50 -6.21 -15.93
C ALA A 214 -1.73 -4.89 -16.69
N LEU A 215 -1.83 -3.79 -15.94
CA LEU A 215 -2.07 -2.47 -16.52
C LEU A 215 -0.87 -1.98 -17.34
N ALA A 216 0.36 -2.27 -16.92
CA ALA A 216 1.58 -1.96 -17.65
C ALA A 216 1.66 -2.73 -18.98
N ALA A 217 1.47 -4.05 -18.95
CA ALA A 217 1.45 -4.89 -20.16
C ALA A 217 0.35 -4.44 -21.15
N PHE A 218 -0.85 -4.14 -20.64
CA PHE A 218 -1.93 -3.60 -21.47
C PHE A 218 -1.58 -2.23 -22.06
N THR A 219 -0.95 -1.35 -21.30
CA THR A 219 -0.55 -0.02 -21.79
C THR A 219 0.51 -0.12 -22.89
N LEU A 220 1.42 -1.09 -22.80
CA LEU A 220 2.48 -1.30 -23.79
C LEU A 220 1.98 -2.00 -25.06
N TRP A 221 1.14 -3.03 -24.91
CA TRP A 221 0.86 -3.98 -25.98
C TRP A 221 -0.63 -4.27 -26.20
N GLY A 222 -1.51 -3.53 -25.54
CA GLY A 222 -2.96 -3.74 -25.60
C GLY A 222 -3.41 -5.06 -24.96
N ASP A 223 -4.56 -5.54 -25.38
CA ASP A 223 -5.13 -6.80 -24.91
C ASP A 223 -4.37 -8.00 -25.51
N CYS A 224 -3.26 -8.37 -24.89
CA CYS A 224 -2.43 -9.52 -25.25
C CYS A 224 -2.49 -10.63 -24.19
N GLU A 225 -2.02 -11.83 -24.52
CA GLU A 225 -2.06 -12.99 -23.63
C GLU A 225 -1.38 -12.72 -22.28
N LEU A 226 -0.19 -12.08 -22.29
CA LEU A 226 0.53 -11.74 -21.07
C LEU A 226 -0.26 -10.75 -20.18
N ALA A 227 -0.89 -9.74 -20.78
CA ALA A 227 -1.72 -8.78 -20.04
C ALA A 227 -2.92 -9.48 -19.39
N ARG A 228 -3.59 -10.39 -20.13
CA ARG A 228 -4.69 -11.21 -19.59
C ARG A 228 -4.22 -12.11 -18.45
N GLN A 229 -3.07 -12.77 -18.58
CA GLN A 229 -2.55 -13.65 -17.54
C GLN A 229 -2.26 -12.90 -16.22
N TYR A 230 -1.68 -11.70 -16.30
CA TYR A 230 -1.53 -10.85 -15.11
C TYR A 230 -2.88 -10.37 -14.57
N LEU A 231 -3.82 -9.97 -15.45
CA LEU A 231 -5.16 -9.54 -15.05
C LEU A 231 -5.92 -10.66 -14.32
N HIS A 232 -5.82 -11.90 -14.80
CA HIS A 232 -6.43 -13.08 -14.21
C HIS A 232 -5.81 -13.40 -12.84
N ALA A 233 -4.47 -13.35 -12.75
CA ALA A 233 -3.79 -13.49 -11.46
C ALA A 233 -4.19 -12.38 -10.47
N ALA A 234 -4.40 -11.15 -10.94
CA ALA A 234 -4.78 -10.02 -10.12
C ALA A 234 -6.22 -10.11 -9.59
N VAL A 235 -7.17 -10.47 -10.45
CA VAL A 235 -8.57 -10.60 -10.02
C VAL A 235 -8.78 -11.83 -9.13
N GLU A 236 -8.02 -12.91 -9.35
CA GLU A 236 -7.99 -14.07 -8.45
C GLU A 236 -7.40 -13.70 -7.08
N ALA A 237 -6.31 -12.93 -7.06
CA ALA A 237 -5.67 -12.48 -5.83
C ALA A 237 -6.58 -11.55 -5.04
N ASN A 238 -7.15 -10.53 -5.69
CA ASN A 238 -8.03 -9.56 -5.04
C ASN A 238 -9.05 -8.93 -6.01
N PRO A 239 -10.29 -9.44 -6.09
CA PRO A 239 -11.28 -8.92 -7.04
C PRO A 239 -11.84 -7.53 -6.65
N GLN A 240 -11.54 -7.02 -5.44
CA GLN A 240 -12.13 -5.78 -4.93
C GLN A 240 -11.74 -4.54 -5.73
N VAL A 241 -10.56 -4.56 -6.38
CA VAL A 241 -10.12 -3.48 -7.30
C VAL A 241 -11.09 -3.38 -8.47
N LEU A 242 -11.25 -4.45 -9.25
CA LEU A 242 -12.08 -4.44 -10.46
C LEU A 242 -13.57 -4.30 -10.15
N ILE A 243 -14.07 -4.87 -9.03
CA ILE A 243 -15.45 -4.63 -8.58
C ILE A 243 -15.73 -3.13 -8.41
N LYS A 244 -14.78 -2.36 -7.86
CA LYS A 244 -14.95 -0.92 -7.65
C LYS A 244 -14.81 -0.12 -8.94
N VAL A 245 -13.86 -0.49 -9.80
CA VAL A 245 -13.66 0.12 -11.13
C VAL A 245 -14.91 -0.07 -11.99
N LEU A 246 -15.38 -1.30 -12.16
CA LEU A 246 -16.55 -1.63 -12.99
C LEU A 246 -17.85 -1.03 -12.41
N ALA A 247 -17.93 -0.85 -11.10
CA ALA A 247 -19.06 -0.19 -10.46
C ALA A 247 -18.98 1.34 -10.52
N ASN A 248 -18.00 1.89 -11.26
CA ASN A 248 -17.71 3.33 -11.34
C ASN A 248 -17.68 4.00 -9.96
N SER A 249 -17.08 3.33 -8.97
CA SER A 249 -17.04 3.84 -7.60
C SER A 249 -16.13 5.05 -7.50
N LYS A 250 -16.46 6.00 -6.61
CA LYS A 250 -15.62 7.18 -6.36
C LYS A 250 -14.21 6.76 -5.90
N ARG A 251 -13.18 7.40 -6.45
CA ARG A 251 -11.78 7.23 -6.06
C ARG A 251 -11.63 7.52 -4.57
N PRO A 252 -10.96 6.65 -3.79
CA PRO A 252 -10.66 6.99 -2.41
C PRO A 252 -9.84 8.28 -2.35
N SER A 253 -10.08 9.13 -1.36
CA SER A 253 -9.38 10.41 -1.22
C SER A 253 -8.05 10.30 -0.47
N ASP A 254 -7.84 9.20 0.25
CA ASP A 254 -6.68 8.97 1.11
C ASP A 254 -6.46 7.47 1.29
N LEU A 255 -5.28 7.11 1.80
CA LEU A 255 -4.91 5.78 2.24
C LEU A 255 -5.85 5.25 3.32
N LYS A 256 -6.03 3.93 3.34
CA LYS A 256 -6.79 3.29 4.39
C LYS A 256 -5.98 3.19 5.67
N ALA A 257 -6.31 4.05 6.64
CA ALA A 257 -5.79 3.98 8.00
C ALA A 257 -6.42 2.79 8.75
N THR A 258 -5.69 1.69 8.86
CA THR A 258 -6.10 0.49 9.61
C THR A 258 -4.94 -0.05 10.45
N PRO A 259 -5.20 -0.53 11.68
CA PRO A 259 -4.17 -1.12 12.54
C PRO A 259 -3.69 -2.49 12.06
N SER A 260 -4.49 -3.21 11.28
CA SER A 260 -4.15 -4.52 10.71
C SER A 260 -4.42 -4.53 9.19
N ARG A 261 -3.50 -5.14 8.45
CA ARG A 261 -3.58 -5.32 6.99
C ARG A 261 -3.45 -6.81 6.70
N SER A 262 -4.36 -7.35 5.90
CA SER A 262 -4.22 -8.69 5.35
C SER A 262 -3.62 -8.61 3.95
N MET A 263 -2.78 -9.58 3.60
CA MET A 263 -2.33 -9.77 2.22
C MET A 263 -3.54 -9.88 1.29
N ASN A 264 -3.53 -9.16 0.16
CA ASN A 264 -4.63 -9.10 -0.81
C ASN A 264 -5.99 -8.72 -0.16
N GLY A 265 -5.96 -7.86 0.87
CA GLY A 265 -7.12 -7.43 1.63
C GLY A 265 -7.96 -6.34 0.95
N ARG A 266 -9.00 -5.86 1.63
CA ARG A 266 -9.76 -4.68 1.16
C ARG A 266 -8.94 -3.40 1.24
N GLU A 267 -7.93 -3.41 2.10
CA GLU A 267 -6.99 -2.33 2.40
C GLU A 267 -6.04 -2.11 1.23
N THR A 268 -5.46 -3.18 0.69
CA THR A 268 -4.54 -3.13 -0.44
C THR A 268 -5.27 -2.70 -1.71
N ALA A 269 -6.47 -3.25 -1.97
CA ALA A 269 -7.34 -2.77 -3.04
C ALA A 269 -7.73 -1.29 -2.90
N HIS A 270 -8.01 -0.83 -1.68
CA HIS A 270 -8.32 0.58 -1.41
C HIS A 270 -7.13 1.47 -1.76
N ASP A 271 -5.94 1.12 -1.28
CA ASP A 271 -4.72 1.91 -1.49
C ASP A 271 -4.28 1.90 -2.97
N HIS A 272 -4.43 0.75 -3.65
CA HIS A 272 -4.19 0.65 -5.08
C HIS A 272 -5.11 1.56 -5.90
N LEU A 273 -6.41 1.60 -5.56
CA LEU A 273 -7.38 2.49 -6.21
C LEU A 273 -7.17 3.96 -5.82
N TRP A 274 -6.81 4.23 -4.57
CA TRP A 274 -6.40 5.58 -4.17
C TRP A 274 -5.29 6.09 -5.08
N LEU A 275 -4.32 5.25 -5.42
CA LEU A 275 -3.19 5.64 -6.25
C LEU A 275 -3.47 5.59 -7.76
N THR A 276 -4.25 4.63 -8.28
CA THR A 276 -4.30 4.34 -9.73
C THR A 276 -5.70 4.26 -10.34
N GLN A 277 -6.78 4.56 -9.60
CA GLN A 277 -8.13 4.37 -10.14
C GLN A 277 -8.40 5.17 -11.41
N ASP A 278 -7.81 6.35 -11.56
CA ASP A 278 -7.85 7.15 -12.78
C ASP A 278 -7.31 6.40 -14.01
N LEU A 279 -6.26 5.59 -13.84
CA LEU A 279 -5.70 4.76 -14.90
C LEU A 279 -6.63 3.59 -15.26
N TRP A 280 -7.29 3.00 -14.26
CA TRP A 280 -8.28 1.94 -14.47
C TRP A 280 -9.61 2.44 -15.03
N ALA A 281 -9.96 3.71 -14.78
CA ALA A 281 -11.20 4.33 -15.23
C ALA A 281 -11.15 4.79 -16.70
N LYS A 282 -10.01 4.64 -17.39
CA LYS A 282 -9.91 4.94 -18.82
C LYS A 282 -10.85 4.05 -19.63
N PRO A 283 -11.62 4.59 -20.61
CA PRO A 283 -12.65 3.83 -21.32
C PRO A 283 -12.15 2.52 -21.96
N GLU A 284 -10.96 2.53 -22.55
CA GLU A 284 -10.33 1.37 -23.16
C GLU A 284 -9.95 0.29 -22.13
N VAL A 285 -9.51 0.69 -20.94
CA VAL A 285 -9.17 -0.22 -19.84
C VAL A 285 -10.44 -0.82 -19.25
N VAL A 286 -11.48 0.00 -19.02
CA VAL A 286 -12.78 -0.47 -18.53
C VAL A 286 -13.39 -1.47 -19.52
N LYS A 287 -13.39 -1.14 -20.82
CA LYS A 287 -13.89 -2.04 -21.87
C LYS A 287 -13.13 -3.36 -21.89
N TRP A 288 -11.81 -3.31 -21.76
CA TRP A 288 -10.97 -4.51 -21.73
C TRP A 288 -11.35 -5.43 -20.56
N VAL A 289 -11.34 -4.90 -19.33
CA VAL A 289 -11.64 -5.72 -18.14
C VAL A 289 -13.10 -6.17 -18.05
N ASP A 290 -14.05 -5.38 -18.55
CA ASP A 290 -15.47 -5.75 -18.60
C ASP A 290 -15.75 -6.79 -19.70
N SER A 291 -14.90 -6.91 -20.72
CA SER A 291 -15.08 -7.92 -21.76
C SER A 291 -14.51 -9.30 -21.39
N ASP A 292 -13.61 -9.36 -20.39
CA ASP A 292 -12.90 -10.57 -20.01
C ASP A 292 -13.78 -11.55 -19.20
N THR A 293 -13.91 -12.77 -19.69
CA THR A 293 -14.80 -13.78 -19.10
C THR A 293 -14.30 -14.30 -17.75
N VAL A 294 -12.99 -14.35 -17.52
CA VAL A 294 -12.42 -14.77 -16.23
C VAL A 294 -12.67 -13.67 -15.21
N VAL A 295 -12.43 -12.40 -15.56
CA VAL A 295 -12.76 -11.26 -14.68
C VAL A 295 -14.22 -11.32 -14.25
N LYS A 296 -15.16 -11.52 -15.19
CA LYS A 296 -16.59 -11.67 -14.90
C LYS A 296 -16.89 -12.77 -13.88
N GLN A 297 -16.19 -13.90 -13.93
CA GLN A 297 -16.40 -15.00 -12.97
C GLN A 297 -16.10 -14.59 -11.53
N TYR A 298 -15.08 -13.73 -11.32
CA TYR A 298 -14.64 -13.26 -10.01
C TYR A 298 -15.39 -12.01 -9.51
N VAL A 299 -15.83 -11.12 -10.40
CA VAL A 299 -16.46 -9.85 -10.00
C VAL A 299 -17.99 -9.91 -9.91
N LEU A 300 -18.64 -10.77 -10.71
CA LEU A 300 -20.09 -10.94 -10.72
C LEU A 300 -20.50 -12.00 -9.69
N ARG A 301 -21.49 -11.67 -8.87
CA ARG A 301 -21.93 -12.54 -7.77
C ARG A 301 -22.97 -13.55 -8.22
N ALA A 302 -23.06 -14.66 -7.47
CA ALA A 302 -24.04 -15.75 -7.61
C ALA A 302 -25.08 -15.69 -6.47
N CYS A 303 -26.36 -15.91 -6.77
CA CYS A 303 -27.43 -15.55 -5.83
C CYS A 303 -27.27 -16.42 -4.60
N SER A 304 -27.31 -15.81 -3.43
CA SER A 304 -27.07 -16.55 -2.18
C SER A 304 -28.17 -17.56 -1.89
N GLU A 305 -29.32 -17.49 -2.57
CA GLU A 305 -30.35 -18.51 -2.47
C GLU A 305 -30.00 -19.75 -3.32
N PRO A 306 -29.74 -20.93 -2.71
CA PRO A 306 -29.20 -22.09 -3.43
C PRO A 306 -30.04 -22.57 -4.61
N GLY A 307 -31.37 -22.40 -4.56
CA GLY A 307 -32.28 -22.82 -5.63
C GLY A 307 -32.40 -21.84 -6.81
N CYS A 308 -31.81 -20.64 -6.72
CA CYS A 308 -31.99 -19.60 -7.73
C CYS A 308 -31.04 -19.73 -8.93
N GLY A 309 -29.74 -19.94 -8.67
CA GLY A 309 -28.71 -20.12 -9.71
C GLY A 309 -28.41 -18.90 -10.60
N LYS A 310 -29.17 -17.79 -10.46
CA LYS A 310 -28.91 -16.54 -11.19
C LYS A 310 -27.54 -15.96 -10.83
N ARG A 311 -26.96 -15.20 -11.77
CA ARG A 311 -25.72 -14.42 -11.63
C ARG A 311 -25.97 -12.96 -12.02
N GLU A 312 -25.23 -12.03 -11.40
CA GLU A 312 -25.23 -10.62 -11.76
C GLU A 312 -24.84 -10.48 -13.24
N GLU A 313 -25.48 -9.57 -13.97
CA GLU A 313 -25.05 -9.16 -15.31
C GLU A 313 -24.10 -7.96 -15.22
N THR A 314 -24.33 -7.09 -14.23
CA THR A 314 -23.48 -5.94 -13.92
C THR A 314 -23.03 -5.98 -12.45
N VAL A 315 -21.83 -5.48 -12.16
CA VAL A 315 -21.30 -5.54 -10.79
C VAL A 315 -22.17 -4.76 -9.81
N LYS A 316 -22.40 -5.33 -8.62
CA LYS A 316 -23.23 -4.74 -7.55
C LYS A 316 -24.71 -4.50 -7.93
N GLU A 317 -25.22 -5.20 -8.93
CA GLU A 317 -26.64 -5.18 -9.27
C GLU A 317 -27.53 -5.67 -8.11
N TRP A 318 -27.03 -6.61 -7.31
CA TRP A 318 -27.87 -7.32 -6.36
C TRP A 318 -28.00 -6.69 -4.98
N GLN A 319 -29.13 -6.98 -4.36
CA GLN A 319 -29.44 -6.57 -3.00
C GLN A 319 -28.54 -7.28 -2.01
N GLN A 320 -27.87 -6.51 -1.15
CA GLN A 320 -27.03 -7.02 -0.09
C GLN A 320 -27.84 -7.21 1.20
N CYS A 321 -27.62 -8.32 1.92
CA CYS A 321 -28.20 -8.50 3.24
C CYS A 321 -27.77 -7.35 4.18
N SER A 322 -28.74 -6.61 4.71
CA SER A 322 -28.49 -5.45 5.58
C SER A 322 -27.77 -5.79 6.89
N GLY A 323 -27.95 -7.01 7.39
CA GLY A 323 -27.29 -7.51 8.60
C GLY A 323 -25.81 -7.86 8.36
N CYS A 324 -25.54 -9.01 7.74
CA CYS A 324 -24.17 -9.52 7.59
C CYS A 324 -23.35 -8.81 6.49
N LYS A 325 -24.01 -8.20 5.50
CA LYS A 325 -23.36 -7.61 4.32
C LYS A 325 -22.46 -8.57 3.53
N LYS A 326 -22.68 -9.88 3.68
CA LYS A 326 -21.91 -10.94 3.02
C LYS A 326 -22.73 -11.77 2.03
N SER A 327 -24.04 -11.84 2.21
CA SER A 327 -24.96 -12.49 1.27
C SER A 327 -25.63 -11.47 0.35
N TYR A 328 -25.90 -11.91 -0.88
CA TYR A 328 -26.43 -11.09 -1.99
C TYR A 328 -27.56 -11.82 -2.69
N TYR A 329 -28.63 -11.10 -3.02
CA TYR A 329 -29.85 -11.67 -3.54
C TYR A 329 -30.32 -10.88 -4.77
N CYS A 330 -30.78 -11.59 -5.79
CA CYS A 330 -31.37 -10.97 -6.98
C CYS A 330 -32.76 -10.36 -6.70
N SER A 331 -33.41 -10.72 -5.58
CA SER A 331 -34.71 -10.20 -5.18
C SER A 331 -34.99 -10.43 -3.70
N GLU A 332 -35.95 -9.67 -3.15
CA GLU A 332 -36.44 -9.84 -1.78
C GLU A 332 -37.05 -11.22 -1.54
N ILE A 333 -37.63 -11.84 -2.58
CA ILE A 333 -38.19 -13.19 -2.54
C ILE A 333 -37.07 -14.19 -2.22
N CYS A 334 -35.96 -14.17 -2.98
CA CYS A 334 -34.83 -15.05 -2.72
C CYS A 334 -34.20 -14.80 -1.34
N GLN A 335 -34.15 -13.55 -0.87
CA GLN A 335 -33.67 -13.25 0.48
C GLN A 335 -34.57 -13.87 1.56
N ARG A 336 -35.89 -13.77 1.40
CA ARG A 336 -36.88 -14.33 2.34
C ARG A 336 -36.82 -15.86 2.35
N ASP A 337 -36.70 -16.47 1.18
CA ASP A 337 -36.67 -17.93 1.04
C ASP A 337 -35.38 -18.49 1.67
N HIS A 338 -34.24 -17.82 1.47
CA HIS A 338 -32.97 -18.18 2.13
C HIS A 338 -32.96 -17.94 3.64
N TRP A 339 -33.78 -17.02 4.15
CA TRP A 339 -33.62 -16.46 5.50
C TRP A 339 -33.57 -17.52 6.60
N LYS A 340 -34.39 -18.58 6.50
CA LYS A 340 -34.43 -19.66 7.50
C LYS A 340 -33.07 -20.34 7.66
N ALA A 341 -32.35 -20.60 6.57
CA ALA A 341 -31.02 -21.20 6.58
C ALA A 341 -29.92 -20.16 6.87
N HIS A 342 -30.08 -18.93 6.38
CA HIS A 342 -29.09 -17.86 6.50
C HIS A 342 -28.99 -17.23 7.89
N ARG A 343 -30.10 -17.10 8.64
CA ARG A 343 -30.22 -16.26 9.84
C ARG A 343 -29.11 -16.48 10.89
N GLU A 344 -28.69 -17.73 11.10
CA GLU A 344 -27.68 -18.07 12.11
C GLU A 344 -26.27 -17.68 11.66
N ALA A 345 -25.94 -17.95 10.39
CA ALA A 345 -24.71 -17.46 9.78
C ALA A 345 -24.67 -15.93 9.78
N CYS A 346 -25.81 -15.28 9.51
CA CYS A 346 -25.93 -13.83 9.51
C CYS A 346 -25.62 -13.21 10.88
N LYS A 347 -26.08 -13.82 11.98
CA LYS A 347 -25.78 -13.36 13.35
C LYS A 347 -24.29 -13.50 13.69
N ARG A 348 -23.68 -14.67 13.41
CA ARG A 348 -22.24 -14.89 13.65
C ARG A 348 -21.37 -13.88 12.92
N GLU A 349 -21.74 -13.55 11.68
CA GLU A 349 -21.00 -12.57 10.88
C GLU A 349 -21.14 -11.14 11.40
N GLN A 350 -22.30 -10.79 11.96
CA GLN A 350 -22.50 -9.50 12.62
C GLN A 350 -21.68 -9.39 13.91
N GLU A 351 -21.63 -10.46 14.72
CA GLU A 351 -20.81 -10.53 15.94
C GLU A 351 -19.32 -10.41 15.61
N TYR A 352 -18.84 -11.17 14.62
CA TYR A 352 -17.45 -11.09 14.17
C TYR A 352 -17.10 -9.69 13.64
N SER A 353 -17.98 -9.09 12.84
CA SER A 353 -17.80 -7.74 12.34
C SER A 353 -17.79 -6.70 13.47
N GLY A 354 -18.60 -6.89 14.52
CA GLY A 354 -18.61 -6.05 15.72
C GLY A 354 -17.30 -6.13 16.49
N LEU A 355 -16.80 -7.35 16.71
CA LEU A 355 -15.51 -7.58 17.37
C LEU A 355 -14.34 -7.00 16.56
N SER A 356 -14.34 -7.16 15.24
CA SER A 356 -13.29 -6.62 14.36
C SER A 356 -13.20 -5.09 14.34
N LYS A 357 -14.22 -4.37 14.82
CA LYS A 357 -14.22 -2.91 14.97
C LYS A 357 -13.69 -2.44 16.32
N LEU A 358 -13.62 -3.33 17.31
CA LEU A 358 -13.16 -3.04 18.67
C LEU A 358 -11.64 -3.22 18.82
N TYR A 359 -11.01 -3.90 17.86
CA TYR A 359 -9.56 -4.06 17.71
C TYR A 359 -9.09 -3.31 16.46
#